data_AF-A0A2D9LT03-F1
#
_entry.id   AF-A0A2D9LT03-F1
#
_cell.length_a   1.000
_cell.length_b   1.000
_cell.length_c   1.000
_cell.angle_alpha   90.00
_cell.angle_beta   90.00
_cell.angle_gamma   90.00
#
_symmetry.space_group_name_H-M   'P 1'
#
loop_
_entity.id
_entity.type
_entity.pdbx_description
1 polymer ?
#
loop_
_entity_poly.entity_id
_entity_poly.type
_entity_poly.pdbx_seq_one_letter_code
_entity_poly.pdbx_strand_id
1 'polypeptide(L)'
;MKQKPRNTKKGSVDRRRFLKGAAAGAAMLAGSSVPASITEASGSTKDTETRSESASVAPNTSEASSTIEHPGSDYMVDVFRALDIEYCASNCGSSFDGLQESMVNYGANRMPEFLTCLHEESAVAMAHGYAKIAGKPMMALFHGTVGLQHAAMAIYNAYVDRVPVYMAAGLDYDGPVSAHNATDLAALVRDYIKWDHQPGALSEFGRSAVRAYTLATTPPMAPVLLVLDAKLQKGAADNPPRVPKISLPKFPSADIESVREIARLLLAAENPRINTGQVARTQEGLDLLVELAELLQVPVNGVTNRLNFPSRHPLQGTGTGTPDLILNLEPGSRVGTSPSSPRSTGRPSQMPDSENLTTITISSAEFLATSNFNVFGNGAGNADLVIAADAQSTLPALIEEVRRLMTSDRKAFLQDRGTKIANAHLRARRRTITDARYGWNNSPVSLPRLAAEVWPHIKELDWSFVSPQRFLGNWPSHLWDMKKTHHFIGAHGAGGMGYG
;
A
#
# COMPACT_ATOMS: atom_id res chain seq x y z
N MET A 1 13.72 35.14 -45.68
CA MET A 1 14.10 36.00 -44.53
C MET A 1 14.18 35.12 -43.28
N LYS A 2 15.30 35.20 -42.57
CA LYS A 2 15.78 34.25 -41.54
C LYS A 2 14.81 34.07 -40.35
N GLN A 3 14.58 32.82 -39.93
CA GLN A 3 13.98 32.45 -38.65
C GLN A 3 14.93 32.78 -37.48
N LYS A 4 14.40 33.37 -36.41
CA LYS A 4 15.03 33.50 -35.08
C LYS A 4 14.40 32.46 -34.14
N PRO A 5 15.16 31.76 -33.28
CA PRO A 5 14.59 30.81 -32.33
C PRO A 5 14.07 31.54 -31.07
N ARG A 6 12.92 31.09 -30.57
CA ARG A 6 12.33 31.52 -29.29
C ARG A 6 12.91 30.66 -28.17
N ASN A 7 13.58 31.31 -27.22
CA ASN A 7 14.25 30.72 -26.07
C ASN A 7 13.22 30.43 -24.96
N THR A 8 12.98 29.17 -24.60
CA THR A 8 12.12 28.78 -23.46
C THR A 8 13.00 28.41 -22.26
N LYS A 9 13.16 29.35 -21.32
CA LYS A 9 13.72 29.05 -20.00
C LYS A 9 12.70 28.23 -19.19
N LYS A 10 12.99 26.96 -18.92
CA LYS A 10 12.36 26.19 -17.83
C LYS A 10 12.86 26.76 -16.50
N GLY A 11 11.95 27.30 -15.69
CA GLY A 11 12.24 27.66 -14.30
C GLY A 11 12.36 26.39 -13.45
N SER A 12 13.56 26.09 -12.96
CA SER A 12 13.79 25.12 -11.90
C SER A 12 13.37 25.73 -10.57
N VAL A 13 12.52 25.02 -9.80
CA VAL A 13 12.16 25.41 -8.44
C VAL A 13 13.28 24.95 -7.50
N ASP A 14 13.99 25.91 -6.91
CA ASP A 14 15.05 25.65 -5.94
C ASP A 14 14.45 25.23 -4.58
N ARG A 15 14.61 23.95 -4.24
CA ARG A 15 14.08 23.30 -3.02
C ARG A 15 14.49 24.02 -1.74
N ARG A 16 15.64 24.73 -1.73
CA ARG A 16 16.12 25.47 -0.54
C ARG A 16 15.32 26.74 -0.23
N ARG A 17 14.67 27.33 -1.24
CA ARG A 17 13.91 28.58 -1.05
C ARG A 17 12.50 28.32 -0.49
N PHE A 18 11.93 27.16 -0.80
CA PHE A 18 10.63 26.72 -0.28
C PHE A 18 10.67 26.46 1.25
N LEU A 19 11.72 25.80 1.74
CA LEU A 19 11.85 25.47 3.17
C LEU A 19 12.07 26.70 4.06
N LYS A 20 12.69 27.77 3.54
CA LYS A 20 12.82 29.03 4.30
C LYS A 20 11.49 29.78 4.47
N GLY A 21 10.51 29.56 3.59
CA GLY A 21 9.17 30.16 3.71
C GLY A 21 8.30 29.48 4.77
N ALA A 22 8.44 28.17 4.95
CA ALA A 22 7.64 27.39 5.90
C ALA A 22 8.07 27.62 7.37
N ALA A 23 9.37 27.83 7.62
CA ALA A 23 9.89 28.05 8.98
C ALA A 23 9.49 29.41 9.59
N ALA A 24 9.20 30.43 8.76
CA ALA A 24 8.81 31.76 9.24
C ALA A 24 7.35 31.86 9.69
N GLY A 25 6.49 30.90 9.33
CA GLY A 25 5.06 30.91 9.68
C GLY A 25 4.72 30.27 11.03
N ALA A 26 5.60 29.42 11.57
CA ALA A 26 5.34 28.66 12.80
C ALA A 26 5.71 29.41 14.09
N ALA A 27 6.40 30.55 14.01
CA ALA A 27 6.92 31.28 15.17
C ALA A 27 5.99 32.38 15.73
N MET A 28 4.79 32.60 15.18
CA MET A 28 3.88 33.69 15.61
C MET A 28 2.61 33.25 16.34
N LEU A 29 2.53 32.03 16.87
CA LEU A 29 1.38 31.58 17.68
C LEU A 29 1.84 30.83 18.93
N ALA A 30 2.53 31.54 19.83
CA ALA A 30 2.72 31.10 21.20
C ALA A 30 2.59 32.32 22.12
N GLY A 31 1.36 32.64 22.50
CA GLY A 31 1.03 33.72 23.42
C GLY A 31 -0.07 33.30 24.38
N SER A 32 0.24 33.38 25.67
CA SER A 32 -0.59 33.25 26.88
C SER A 32 -1.09 31.85 27.31
N SER A 33 -0.48 31.35 28.39
CA SER A 33 -1.15 30.49 29.37
C SER A 33 -0.81 30.94 30.80
N VAL A 34 -1.84 31.10 31.62
CA VAL A 34 -1.84 31.49 33.05
C VAL A 34 -1.25 30.37 33.92
N PRO A 35 -0.52 30.65 35.04
CA PRO A 35 0.09 29.60 35.85
C PRO A 35 -0.90 29.02 36.87
N ALA A 36 -0.91 27.70 37.00
CA ALA A 36 -1.52 27.00 38.13
C ALA A 36 -0.40 26.43 39.02
N SER A 37 -0.44 26.83 40.28
CA SER A 37 0.43 26.43 41.37
C SER A 37 0.33 24.94 41.70
N ILE A 38 1.47 24.26 41.86
CA ILE A 38 1.56 22.96 42.52
C ILE A 38 2.56 23.08 43.67
N THR A 39 2.09 22.68 44.83
CA THR A 39 2.73 22.67 46.16
C THR A 39 3.95 21.76 46.26
N GLU A 40 4.95 22.23 46.99
CA GLU A 40 6.12 21.49 47.45
C GLU A 40 5.74 20.32 48.38
N ALA A 41 6.43 19.19 48.21
CA ALA A 41 6.59 18.19 49.25
C ALA A 41 8.08 17.85 49.37
N SER A 42 8.63 18.18 50.54
CA SER A 42 10.03 17.96 50.91
C SER A 42 10.35 16.47 51.06
N GLY A 43 11.50 16.04 50.54
CA GLY A 43 12.02 14.68 50.75
C GLY A 43 13.52 14.56 50.49
N SER A 44 14.31 14.95 51.49
CA SER A 44 15.65 14.43 51.84
C SER A 44 16.53 13.86 50.71
N THR A 45 17.46 14.68 50.21
CA THR A 45 18.63 14.23 49.41
C THR A 45 19.65 13.49 50.29
N LYS A 46 19.90 12.22 49.98
CA LYS A 46 21.17 11.56 50.30
C LYS A 46 22.01 11.50 49.04
N ASP A 47 23.12 12.21 49.06
CA ASP A 47 24.16 12.19 48.03
C ASP A 47 24.67 10.77 47.84
N THR A 48 24.49 10.23 46.63
CA THR A 48 25.32 9.14 46.11
C THR A 48 25.81 9.55 44.74
N GLU A 49 27.03 10.11 44.70
CA GLU A 49 27.76 10.32 43.46
C GLU A 49 27.89 8.99 42.71
N THR A 50 27.18 8.85 41.59
CA THR A 50 27.43 7.78 40.63
C THR A 50 28.35 8.33 39.56
N ARG A 51 29.64 7.98 39.66
CA ARG A 51 30.64 8.20 38.61
C ARG A 51 30.13 7.62 37.29
N SER A 52 29.99 8.48 36.28
CA SER A 52 29.93 8.06 34.89
C SER A 52 31.31 7.53 34.51
N GLU A 53 31.45 6.20 34.43
CA GLU A 53 32.58 5.57 33.75
C GLU A 53 32.39 5.75 32.24
N SER A 54 32.87 6.88 31.72
CA SER A 54 33.24 6.98 30.32
C SER A 54 34.46 6.09 30.10
N ALA A 55 34.23 4.83 29.76
CA ALA A 55 35.29 3.93 29.32
C ALA A 55 35.88 4.46 28.02
N SER A 56 37.01 5.15 28.12
CA SER A 56 37.86 5.49 26.98
C SER A 56 38.40 4.18 26.40
N VAL A 57 37.85 3.75 25.27
CA VAL A 57 38.41 2.65 24.48
C VAL A 57 39.77 3.09 23.96
N ALA A 58 40.84 2.55 24.53
CA ALA A 58 42.18 2.70 23.98
C ALA A 58 42.23 2.07 22.58
N PRO A 59 42.90 2.69 21.59
CA PRO A 59 42.98 2.14 20.25
C PRO A 59 43.78 0.85 20.29
N ASN A 60 43.11 -0.28 20.06
CA ASN A 60 43.79 -1.54 19.87
C ASN A 60 44.65 -1.46 18.60
N THR A 61 45.85 -1.96 18.75
CA THR A 61 46.96 -2.03 17.79
C THR A 61 46.57 -2.64 16.46
N SER A 62 47.06 -2.00 15.38
CA SER A 62 47.04 -2.38 13.96
C SER A 62 46.66 -3.84 13.62
N GLU A 63 45.39 -4.08 13.35
CA GLU A 63 45.03 -5.00 12.28
C GLU A 63 45.18 -4.23 10.96
N ALA A 64 45.90 -4.80 10.00
CA ALA A 64 45.94 -4.23 8.66
C ALA A 64 44.49 -4.20 8.14
N SER A 65 43.92 -3.00 8.04
CA SER A 65 42.66 -2.75 7.34
C SER A 65 42.88 -3.14 5.88
N SER A 66 42.63 -4.40 5.54
CA SER A 66 42.61 -4.84 4.15
C SER A 66 41.31 -4.35 3.55
N THR A 67 41.38 -3.36 2.66
CA THR A 67 40.25 -2.94 1.85
C THR A 67 39.82 -4.11 0.96
N ILE A 68 38.54 -4.44 0.98
CA ILE A 68 37.96 -5.47 0.11
C ILE A 68 37.47 -4.74 -1.14
N GLU A 69 38.15 -4.94 -2.28
CA GLU A 69 37.86 -4.21 -3.52
C GLU A 69 36.53 -4.64 -4.17
N HIS A 70 36.15 -5.90 -4.00
CA HIS A 70 34.93 -6.49 -4.58
C HIS A 70 34.13 -7.21 -3.50
N PRO A 71 33.44 -6.48 -2.60
CA PRO A 71 32.62 -7.10 -1.57
C PRO A 71 31.37 -7.76 -2.18
N GLY A 72 30.87 -8.81 -1.52
CA GLY A 72 29.64 -9.50 -1.94
C GLY A 72 28.42 -8.59 -2.05
N SER A 73 28.38 -7.49 -1.30
CA SER A 73 27.35 -6.46 -1.39
C SER A 73 27.27 -5.75 -2.74
N ASP A 74 28.36 -5.65 -3.52
CA ASP A 74 28.32 -5.09 -4.88
C ASP A 74 27.47 -5.97 -5.80
N TYR A 75 27.65 -7.29 -5.72
CA TYR A 75 26.79 -8.24 -6.41
C TYR A 75 25.34 -8.15 -5.94
N MET A 76 25.10 -7.93 -4.64
CA MET A 76 23.74 -7.73 -4.13
C MET A 76 23.06 -6.50 -4.75
N VAL A 77 23.80 -5.39 -4.90
CA VAL A 77 23.32 -4.18 -5.60
C VAL A 77 22.97 -4.49 -7.06
N ASP A 78 23.80 -5.25 -7.78
CA ASP A 78 23.51 -5.62 -9.17
C ASP A 78 22.27 -6.50 -9.31
N VAL A 79 22.01 -7.39 -8.35
CA VAL A 79 20.77 -8.17 -8.31
C VAL A 79 19.56 -7.27 -8.08
N PHE A 80 19.62 -6.35 -7.11
CA PHE A 80 18.51 -5.41 -6.85
C PHE A 80 18.24 -4.49 -8.04
N ARG A 81 19.29 -4.06 -8.74
CA ARG A 81 19.19 -3.31 -9.99
C ARG A 81 18.47 -4.11 -11.08
N ALA A 82 18.81 -5.39 -11.22
CA ALA A 82 18.15 -6.28 -12.19
C ALA A 82 16.68 -6.57 -11.84
N LEU A 83 16.30 -6.43 -10.57
CA LEU A 83 14.92 -6.50 -10.09
C LEU A 83 14.14 -5.19 -10.22
N ASP A 84 14.74 -4.14 -10.79
CA ASP A 84 14.13 -2.81 -10.94
C ASP A 84 13.74 -2.16 -9.59
N ILE A 85 14.50 -2.45 -8.53
CA ILE A 85 14.36 -1.80 -7.23
C ILE A 85 15.02 -0.41 -7.30
N GLU A 86 14.21 0.63 -7.40
CA GLU A 86 14.68 2.00 -7.61
C GLU A 86 15.14 2.68 -6.33
N TYR A 87 14.53 2.34 -5.20
CA TYR A 87 14.73 3.01 -3.91
C TYR A 87 14.85 2.00 -2.77
N CYS A 88 15.68 2.34 -1.79
CA CYS A 88 15.83 1.63 -0.52
C CYS A 88 15.67 2.61 0.64
N ALA A 89 14.58 2.51 1.39
CA ALA A 89 14.38 3.30 2.59
C ALA A 89 14.94 2.59 3.82
N SER A 90 15.67 3.31 4.67
CA SER A 90 16.29 2.70 5.85
C SER A 90 16.61 3.72 6.95
N ASN A 91 16.48 3.28 8.20
CA ASN A 91 17.20 3.87 9.32
C ASN A 91 18.55 3.13 9.46
N CYS A 92 19.67 3.84 9.32
CA CYS A 92 21.00 3.22 9.20
C CYS A 92 21.35 2.31 10.38
N GLY A 93 22.06 1.20 10.10
CA GLY A 93 22.43 0.22 11.11
C GLY A 93 23.67 -0.56 10.72
N SER A 94 24.46 -0.97 11.72
CA SER A 94 25.77 -1.58 11.51
C SER A 94 25.70 -2.97 10.87
N SER A 95 24.57 -3.68 10.96
CA SER A 95 24.45 -5.05 10.45
C SER A 95 24.26 -5.15 8.93
N PHE A 96 24.09 -4.02 8.24
CA PHE A 96 23.98 -3.95 6.79
C PHE A 96 24.86 -2.85 6.18
N ASP A 97 25.85 -2.37 6.94
CA ASP A 97 26.79 -1.32 6.53
C ASP A 97 27.48 -1.62 5.19
N GLY A 98 27.87 -2.88 4.93
CA GLY A 98 28.46 -3.30 3.65
C GLY A 98 27.51 -3.09 2.47
N LEU A 99 26.23 -3.48 2.62
CA LEU A 99 25.22 -3.21 1.59
C LEU A 99 24.97 -1.71 1.41
N GLN A 100 24.89 -0.95 2.50
CA GLN A 100 24.72 0.51 2.43
C GLN A 100 25.90 1.17 1.71
N GLU A 101 27.14 0.75 2.02
CA GLU A 101 28.35 1.23 1.38
C GLU A 101 28.35 0.94 -0.13
N SER A 102 28.04 -0.30 -0.52
CA SER A 102 27.93 -0.67 -1.94
C SER A 102 26.82 0.09 -2.64
N MET A 103 25.66 0.35 -2.02
CA MET A 103 24.61 1.16 -2.65
C MET A 103 25.10 2.59 -2.95
N VAL A 104 25.80 3.22 -2.00
CA VAL A 104 26.26 4.61 -2.12
C VAL A 104 27.48 4.74 -3.04
N ASN A 105 28.49 3.89 -2.86
CA ASN A 105 29.80 4.04 -3.51
C ASN A 105 29.88 3.27 -4.84
N TYR A 106 29.60 1.96 -4.83
CA TYR A 106 29.61 1.14 -6.05
C TYR A 106 28.39 1.46 -6.95
N GLY A 107 27.21 1.52 -6.34
CA GLY A 107 25.94 1.82 -7.00
C GLY A 107 25.76 3.30 -7.37
N ALA A 108 26.67 4.18 -6.95
CA ALA A 108 26.55 5.63 -7.09
C ALA A 108 25.21 6.20 -6.58
N ASN A 109 24.69 5.60 -5.50
CA ASN A 109 23.40 5.90 -4.89
C ASN A 109 22.23 5.87 -5.90
N ARG A 110 22.24 4.89 -6.81
CA ARG A 110 21.24 4.78 -7.88
C ARG A 110 20.93 3.32 -8.20
N MET A 111 19.62 3.01 -8.26
CA MET A 111 19.10 1.67 -8.55
C MET A 111 19.74 0.59 -7.66
N PRO A 112 19.52 0.64 -6.32
CA PRO A 112 18.62 1.56 -5.62
C PRO A 112 19.29 2.87 -5.13
N GLU A 113 18.51 3.96 -5.07
CA GLU A 113 18.84 5.17 -4.29
C GLU A 113 18.53 4.92 -2.81
N PHE A 114 19.52 5.10 -1.94
CA PHE A 114 19.40 4.95 -0.50
C PHE A 114 18.77 6.21 0.12
N LEU A 115 17.65 6.03 0.79
CA LEU A 115 16.87 7.07 1.43
C LEU A 115 16.93 6.90 2.95
N THR A 116 17.59 7.84 3.62
CA THR A 116 17.67 7.84 5.09
C THR A 116 16.34 8.23 5.71
N CYS A 117 15.85 7.39 6.61
CA CYS A 117 14.66 7.60 7.43
C CYS A 117 15.05 7.84 8.89
N LEU A 118 14.14 8.47 9.65
CA LEU A 118 14.30 8.66 11.09
C LEU A 118 13.76 7.48 11.92
N HIS A 119 13.04 6.54 11.29
CA HIS A 119 12.44 5.38 11.95
C HIS A 119 12.12 4.29 10.91
N GLU A 120 12.21 3.01 11.30
CA GLU A 120 11.98 1.85 10.45
C GLU A 120 10.51 1.73 10.01
N GLU A 121 9.58 2.12 10.89
CA GLU A 121 8.15 2.24 10.53
C GLU A 121 7.93 3.17 9.34
N SER A 122 8.58 4.34 9.33
CA SER A 122 8.50 5.29 8.22
C SER A 122 9.14 4.73 6.95
N ALA A 123 10.22 3.95 7.06
CA ALA A 123 10.84 3.30 5.92
C ALA A 123 9.87 2.32 5.22
N VAL A 124 9.16 1.50 6.00
CA VAL A 124 8.12 0.61 5.46
C VAL A 124 6.94 1.40 4.91
N ALA A 125 6.48 2.45 5.61
CA ALA A 125 5.35 3.27 5.15
C ALA A 125 5.64 3.96 3.80
N MET A 126 6.85 4.46 3.60
CA MET A 126 7.29 4.99 2.31
C MET A 126 7.28 3.91 1.23
N ALA A 127 7.84 2.73 1.49
CA ALA A 127 7.82 1.63 0.53
C ALA A 127 6.40 1.14 0.20
N HIS A 128 5.51 1.14 1.19
CA HIS A 128 4.08 0.81 1.05
C HIS A 128 3.37 1.85 0.17
N GLY A 129 3.53 3.14 0.44
CA GLY A 129 2.98 4.21 -0.40
C GLY A 129 3.52 4.19 -1.82
N TYR A 130 4.84 3.99 -1.97
CA TYR A 130 5.51 3.86 -3.25
C TYR A 130 4.90 2.74 -4.09
N ALA A 131 4.78 1.55 -3.53
CA ALA A 131 4.27 0.39 -4.27
C ALA A 131 2.84 0.60 -4.79
N LYS A 132 2.01 1.33 -4.06
CA LYS A 132 0.64 1.67 -4.51
C LYS A 132 0.59 2.72 -5.64
N ILE A 133 1.54 3.65 -5.65
CA ILE A 133 1.60 4.73 -6.64
C ILE A 133 2.34 4.27 -7.90
N ALA A 134 3.54 3.73 -7.73
CA ALA A 134 4.42 3.30 -8.81
C ALA A 134 4.02 1.94 -9.40
N GLY A 135 3.22 1.14 -8.68
CA GLY A 135 2.79 -0.18 -9.13
C GLY A 135 3.87 -1.25 -9.05
N LYS A 136 4.99 -0.99 -8.38
CA LYS A 136 6.11 -1.93 -8.19
C LYS A 136 6.76 -1.80 -6.81
N PRO A 137 7.40 -2.86 -6.30
CA PRO A 137 7.95 -2.86 -4.94
C PRO A 137 9.06 -1.82 -4.75
N MET A 138 9.15 -1.30 -3.54
CA MET A 138 10.31 -0.55 -3.05
C MET A 138 10.94 -1.31 -1.89
N MET A 139 12.26 -1.12 -1.71
CA MET A 139 12.98 -1.77 -0.63
C MET A 139 12.85 -1.01 0.70
N ALA A 140 12.71 -1.76 1.79
CA ALA A 140 12.94 -1.28 3.15
C ALA A 140 14.02 -2.15 3.83
N LEU A 141 15.00 -1.50 4.47
CA LEU A 141 16.19 -2.18 5.04
C LEU A 141 16.31 -1.90 6.53
N PHE A 142 16.51 -2.96 7.34
CA PHE A 142 16.44 -2.90 8.81
C PHE A 142 17.66 -3.46 9.53
N HIS A 143 17.92 -2.93 10.73
CA HIS A 143 19.00 -3.36 11.60
C HIS A 143 18.55 -4.50 12.52
N GLY A 144 18.85 -5.74 12.13
CA GLY A 144 18.69 -6.92 12.99
C GLY A 144 17.32 -7.01 13.68
N THR A 145 17.34 -7.52 14.91
CA THR A 145 16.14 -7.77 15.73
C THR A 145 15.41 -6.47 16.08
N VAL A 146 16.14 -5.45 16.53
CA VAL A 146 15.53 -4.20 17.03
C VAL A 146 14.89 -3.39 15.91
N GLY A 147 15.53 -3.31 14.74
CA GLY A 147 14.97 -2.61 13.59
C GLY A 147 13.69 -3.28 13.08
N LEU A 148 13.64 -4.62 13.05
CA LEU A 148 12.41 -5.34 12.71
C LEU A 148 11.30 -5.14 13.75
N GLN A 149 11.62 -5.06 15.05
CA GLN A 149 10.63 -4.73 16.08
C GLN A 149 10.03 -3.33 15.85
N HIS A 150 10.85 -2.34 15.53
CA HIS A 150 10.38 -0.99 15.18
C HIS A 150 9.57 -0.96 13.87
N ALA A 151 9.86 -1.85 12.92
CA ALA A 151 9.16 -1.95 11.64
C ALA A 151 7.82 -2.71 11.71
N ALA A 152 7.67 -3.62 12.69
CA ALA A 152 6.65 -4.68 12.72
C ALA A 152 5.22 -4.18 12.42
N MET A 153 4.82 -3.05 13.00
CA MET A 153 3.48 -2.50 12.80
C MET A 153 3.23 -2.05 11.35
N ALA A 154 4.21 -1.39 10.72
CA ALA A 154 4.07 -0.99 9.33
C ALA A 154 4.15 -2.18 8.36
N ILE A 155 4.91 -3.23 8.71
CA ILE A 155 4.92 -4.49 7.95
C ILE A 155 3.52 -5.12 7.98
N TYR A 156 2.91 -5.19 9.16
CA TYR A 156 1.55 -5.70 9.33
C TYR A 156 0.51 -4.88 8.56
N ASN A 157 0.64 -3.55 8.55
CA ASN A 157 -0.17 -2.65 7.73
C ASN A 157 -0.08 -3.02 6.23
N ALA A 158 1.14 -3.14 5.69
CA ALA A 158 1.36 -3.52 4.29
C ALA A 158 0.82 -4.92 3.95
N TYR A 159 0.95 -5.87 4.87
CA TYR A 159 0.40 -7.22 4.75
C TYR A 159 -1.12 -7.23 4.63
N VAL A 160 -1.83 -6.58 5.56
CA VAL A 160 -3.31 -6.51 5.54
C VAL A 160 -3.82 -5.76 4.30
N ASP A 161 -3.06 -4.79 3.83
CA ASP A 161 -3.38 -4.04 2.62
C ASP A 161 -3.01 -4.76 1.31
N ARG A 162 -2.40 -5.94 1.41
CA ARG A 162 -1.86 -6.74 0.30
C ARG A 162 -0.96 -5.92 -0.62
N VAL A 163 0.02 -5.23 -0.04
CA VAL A 163 0.99 -4.41 -0.77
C VAL A 163 2.35 -5.09 -0.79
N PRO A 164 3.02 -5.16 -1.96
CA PRO A 164 4.33 -5.77 -2.07
C PRO A 164 5.43 -4.82 -1.58
N VAL A 165 5.94 -5.07 -0.37
CA VAL A 165 7.15 -4.41 0.16
C VAL A 165 8.30 -5.40 0.13
N TYR A 166 9.44 -5.00 -0.46
CA TYR A 166 10.62 -5.84 -0.54
C TYR A 166 11.53 -5.56 0.65
N MET A 167 11.57 -6.44 1.64
CA MET A 167 12.33 -6.17 2.86
C MET A 167 13.65 -6.90 2.89
N ALA A 168 14.65 -6.23 3.48
CA ALA A 168 15.90 -6.84 3.86
C ALA A 168 16.21 -6.49 5.32
N ALA A 169 16.83 -7.41 6.05
CA ALA A 169 17.34 -7.15 7.40
C ALA A 169 18.78 -7.62 7.51
N GLY A 170 19.66 -6.76 8.00
CA GLY A 170 21.06 -7.11 8.24
C GLY A 170 21.20 -7.95 9.50
N LEU A 171 22.02 -8.99 9.44
CA LEU A 171 22.40 -9.88 10.55
C LEU A 171 23.91 -9.85 10.70
N ASP A 172 24.43 -9.63 11.90
CA ASP A 172 25.87 -9.51 12.13
C ASP A 172 26.29 -10.12 13.46
N TYR A 173 26.66 -11.42 13.44
CA TYR A 173 27.09 -12.15 14.63
C TYR A 173 28.38 -11.60 15.27
N ASP A 174 29.23 -10.95 14.47
CA ASP A 174 30.49 -10.35 14.93
C ASP A 174 30.34 -8.82 15.17
N GLY A 175 29.10 -8.32 15.08
CA GLY A 175 28.78 -6.92 15.27
C GLY A 175 28.93 -6.45 16.72
N PRO A 176 28.86 -5.12 16.96
CA PRO A 176 29.16 -4.53 18.26
C PRO A 176 28.17 -4.91 19.38
N VAL A 177 26.96 -5.35 19.02
CA VAL A 177 25.90 -5.70 19.97
C VAL A 177 25.28 -7.04 19.58
N SER A 178 25.72 -8.11 20.21
CA SER A 178 25.23 -9.48 19.94
C SER A 178 23.72 -9.64 20.15
N ALA A 179 23.14 -8.89 21.09
CA ALA A 179 21.70 -8.88 21.39
C ALA A 179 20.82 -8.35 20.24
N HIS A 180 21.41 -7.71 19.22
CA HIS A 180 20.68 -7.26 18.04
C HIS A 180 20.49 -8.36 16.99
N ASN A 181 20.95 -9.58 17.26
CA ASN A 181 20.79 -10.73 16.38
C ASN A 181 19.75 -11.73 16.91
N ALA A 182 19.37 -12.69 16.07
CA ALA A 182 18.54 -13.83 16.44
C ALA A 182 18.94 -15.05 15.60
N THR A 183 18.72 -16.26 16.12
CA THR A 183 18.88 -17.50 15.33
C THR A 183 17.90 -17.54 14.18
N ASP A 184 16.67 -17.07 14.42
CA ASP A 184 15.63 -16.93 13.42
C ASP A 184 15.05 -15.52 13.51
N LEU A 185 15.62 -14.61 12.72
CA LEU A 185 15.23 -13.21 12.72
C LEU A 185 13.83 -12.99 12.11
N ALA A 186 13.46 -13.80 11.12
CA ALA A 186 12.19 -13.67 10.44
C ALA A 186 11.00 -14.13 11.31
N ALA A 187 11.23 -14.96 12.34
CA ALA A 187 10.19 -15.37 13.29
C ALA A 187 9.38 -14.21 13.89
N LEU A 188 9.98 -13.02 14.04
CA LEU A 188 9.29 -11.83 14.57
C LEU A 188 8.12 -11.37 13.69
N VAL A 189 8.24 -11.59 12.37
CA VAL A 189 7.32 -11.04 11.36
C VAL A 189 6.72 -12.09 10.43
N ARG A 190 7.17 -13.35 10.52
CA ARG A 190 6.86 -14.44 9.57
C ARG A 190 5.36 -14.62 9.33
N ASP A 191 4.54 -14.46 10.35
CA ASP A 191 3.08 -14.67 10.25
C ASP A 191 2.34 -13.58 9.45
N TYR A 192 3.00 -12.47 9.11
CA TYR A 192 2.42 -11.36 8.34
C TYR A 192 3.37 -10.88 7.25
N ILE A 193 4.11 -11.82 6.68
CA ILE A 193 4.83 -11.69 5.41
C ILE A 193 4.53 -12.93 4.57
N LYS A 194 4.75 -12.86 3.27
CA LYS A 194 4.46 -13.98 2.36
C LYS A 194 5.56 -15.04 2.36
N TRP A 195 6.80 -14.61 2.57
CA TRP A 195 7.97 -15.47 2.50
C TRP A 195 9.19 -14.79 3.11
N ASP A 196 10.01 -15.58 3.80
CA ASP A 196 11.33 -15.19 4.27
C ASP A 196 12.40 -16.18 3.86
N HIS A 197 13.65 -15.70 3.82
CA HIS A 197 14.83 -16.54 3.66
C HIS A 197 16.10 -15.87 4.15
N GLN A 198 17.03 -16.68 4.65
CA GLN A 198 18.39 -16.26 5.02
C GLN A 198 19.39 -17.00 4.11
N PRO A 199 19.82 -16.39 2.98
CA PRO A 199 20.78 -17.03 2.08
C PRO A 199 22.15 -17.24 2.75
N GLY A 200 22.74 -18.42 2.57
CA GLY A 200 24.09 -18.74 3.08
C GLY A 200 25.23 -18.44 2.09
N ALA A 201 24.90 -18.12 0.83
CA ALA A 201 25.88 -17.82 -0.22
C ALA A 201 25.34 -16.83 -1.27
N LEU A 202 26.22 -16.16 -2.03
CA LEU A 202 25.81 -15.15 -3.03
C LEU A 202 24.96 -15.77 -4.15
N SER A 203 25.29 -17.00 -4.57
CA SER A 203 24.52 -17.69 -5.61
C SER A 203 23.12 -18.07 -5.14
N GLU A 204 22.95 -18.30 -3.84
CA GLU A 204 21.67 -18.50 -3.19
C GLU A 204 20.92 -17.17 -3.04
N PHE A 205 21.59 -16.11 -2.59
CA PHE A 205 21.01 -14.77 -2.50
C PHE A 205 20.38 -14.33 -3.81
N GLY A 206 21.07 -14.49 -4.95
CA GLY A 206 20.52 -14.11 -6.26
C GLY A 206 19.22 -14.84 -6.59
N ARG A 207 19.15 -16.15 -6.29
CA ARG A 207 17.94 -16.97 -6.52
C ARG A 207 16.82 -16.59 -5.57
N SER A 208 17.15 -16.41 -4.29
CA SER A 208 16.22 -15.98 -3.25
C SER A 208 15.67 -14.59 -3.52
N ALA A 209 16.45 -13.69 -4.08
CA ALA A 209 16.02 -12.33 -4.41
C ALA A 209 15.00 -12.32 -5.56
N VAL A 210 15.26 -13.06 -6.64
CA VAL A 210 14.26 -13.24 -7.73
C VAL A 210 12.99 -13.91 -7.21
N ARG A 211 13.12 -14.90 -6.33
CA ARG A 211 11.97 -15.57 -5.72
C ARG A 211 11.16 -14.63 -4.83
N ALA A 212 11.83 -13.85 -3.97
CA ALA A 212 11.22 -12.86 -3.10
C ALA A 212 10.39 -11.85 -3.92
N TYR A 213 10.98 -11.28 -4.96
CA TYR A 213 10.28 -10.34 -5.85
C TYR A 213 9.04 -11.00 -6.47
N THR A 214 9.21 -12.18 -7.08
CA THR A 214 8.13 -12.94 -7.70
C THR A 214 6.97 -13.19 -6.74
N LEU A 215 7.27 -13.63 -5.51
CA LEU A 215 6.25 -13.89 -4.50
C LEU A 215 5.54 -12.61 -4.05
N ALA A 216 6.30 -11.56 -3.76
CA ALA A 216 5.77 -10.26 -3.35
C ALA A 216 4.77 -9.72 -4.39
N THR A 217 5.12 -9.76 -5.68
CA THR A 217 4.31 -9.21 -6.78
C THR A 217 3.24 -10.15 -7.32
N THR A 218 3.12 -11.37 -6.81
CA THR A 218 2.03 -12.29 -7.20
C THR A 218 0.81 -12.04 -6.30
N PRO A 219 -0.40 -11.77 -6.82
CA PRO A 219 -1.63 -11.76 -6.04
C PRO A 219 -1.85 -13.09 -5.33
N PRO A 220 -2.27 -13.07 -4.05
CA PRO A 220 -2.40 -11.88 -3.21
C PRO A 220 -0.99 -11.36 -2.84
N MET A 221 -0.74 -10.09 -3.13
CA MET A 221 0.56 -9.45 -2.91
C MET A 221 0.77 -9.23 -1.41
N ALA A 222 2.02 -9.27 -0.94
CA ALA A 222 2.35 -9.05 0.46
C ALA A 222 3.86 -8.79 0.63
N PRO A 223 4.30 -8.30 1.80
CA PRO A 223 5.71 -8.13 2.09
C PRO A 223 6.50 -9.45 2.07
N VAL A 224 7.79 -9.38 1.75
CA VAL A 224 8.74 -10.51 1.80
C VAL A 224 10.01 -10.06 2.51
N LEU A 225 10.76 -10.97 3.13
CA LEU A 225 11.96 -10.63 3.90
C LEU A 225 13.18 -11.47 3.48
N LEU A 226 14.29 -10.81 3.16
CA LEU A 226 15.61 -11.45 3.10
C LEU A 226 16.45 -11.06 4.31
N VAL A 227 17.01 -12.04 5.00
CA VAL A 227 17.98 -11.81 6.07
C VAL A 227 19.38 -11.90 5.48
N LEU A 228 20.17 -10.83 5.60
CA LEU A 228 21.46 -10.67 4.94
C LEU A 228 22.58 -10.70 5.97
N ASP A 229 23.39 -11.76 5.96
CA ASP A 229 24.54 -11.91 6.84
C ASP A 229 25.66 -10.93 6.47
N ALA A 230 26.22 -10.21 7.43
CA ALA A 230 27.30 -9.25 7.24
C ALA A 230 28.57 -9.89 6.67
N LYS A 231 28.86 -11.16 6.98
CA LYS A 231 29.98 -11.91 6.35
C LYS A 231 29.76 -12.09 4.86
N LEU A 232 28.52 -12.33 4.45
CA LEU A 232 28.17 -12.46 3.03
C LEU A 232 28.24 -11.12 2.30
N GLN A 233 27.86 -10.03 2.98
CA GLN A 233 27.95 -8.68 2.44
C GLN A 233 29.41 -8.24 2.28
N LYS A 234 30.21 -8.40 3.33
CA LYS A 234 31.58 -7.88 3.40
C LYS A 234 32.63 -8.80 2.79
N GLY A 235 32.33 -10.09 2.64
CA GLY A 235 33.29 -11.07 2.11
C GLY A 235 33.71 -10.76 0.66
N ALA A 236 34.96 -11.07 0.32
CA ALA A 236 35.48 -10.90 -1.03
C ALA A 236 34.73 -11.78 -2.03
N ALA A 237 34.38 -11.19 -3.18
CA ALA A 237 33.60 -11.79 -4.23
C ALA A 237 34.26 -11.56 -5.61
N ASP A 238 35.54 -11.92 -5.75
CA ASP A 238 36.33 -11.69 -6.96
C ASP A 238 35.71 -12.30 -8.23
N ASN A 239 34.95 -13.39 -8.06
CA ASN A 239 34.22 -14.06 -9.13
C ASN A 239 32.74 -14.19 -8.73
N PRO A 240 31.95 -13.11 -8.80
CA PRO A 240 30.57 -13.14 -8.35
C PRO A 240 29.72 -14.04 -9.24
N PRO A 241 28.66 -14.68 -8.71
CA PRO A 241 27.74 -15.46 -9.51
C PRO A 241 27.07 -14.61 -10.60
N ARG A 242 26.50 -15.26 -11.61
CA ARG A 242 25.67 -14.57 -12.58
C ARG A 242 24.37 -14.11 -11.94
N VAL A 243 24.01 -12.84 -12.12
CA VAL A 243 22.70 -12.29 -11.76
C VAL A 243 21.58 -13.10 -12.45
N PRO A 244 20.67 -13.74 -11.69
CA PRO A 244 19.59 -14.51 -12.28
C PRO A 244 18.60 -13.63 -13.02
N LYS A 245 17.99 -14.16 -14.08
CA LYS A 245 16.93 -13.46 -14.82
C LYS A 245 15.61 -13.57 -14.07
N ILE A 246 14.87 -12.47 -14.00
CA ILE A 246 13.49 -12.48 -13.53
C ILE A 246 12.52 -12.96 -14.63
N SER A 247 11.57 -13.79 -14.24
CA SER A 247 10.38 -14.10 -15.05
C SER A 247 9.16 -13.66 -14.27
N LEU A 248 8.38 -12.73 -14.81
CA LEU A 248 7.17 -12.27 -14.15
C LEU A 248 6.11 -13.39 -14.16
N PRO A 249 5.42 -13.62 -13.02
CA PRO A 249 4.41 -14.67 -12.91
C PRO A 249 3.14 -14.27 -13.66
N LYS A 250 2.43 -15.26 -14.22
CA LYS A 250 1.03 -15.10 -14.61
C LYS A 250 0.14 -15.38 -13.41
N PHE A 251 -0.88 -14.56 -13.19
CA PHE A 251 -1.75 -14.70 -12.04
C PHE A 251 -2.86 -15.71 -12.31
N PRO A 252 -3.33 -16.47 -11.30
CA PRO A 252 -4.40 -17.45 -11.47
C PRO A 252 -5.72 -16.73 -11.77
N SER A 253 -6.31 -16.94 -12.95
CA SER A 253 -7.66 -16.48 -13.27
C SER A 253 -8.70 -17.55 -12.93
N ALA A 254 -9.97 -17.17 -12.82
CA ALA A 254 -11.06 -18.15 -12.68
C ALA A 254 -11.10 -19.11 -13.87
N ASP A 255 -11.54 -20.34 -13.63
CA ASP A 255 -11.75 -21.32 -14.69
C ASP A 255 -12.94 -20.93 -15.58
N ILE A 256 -12.98 -21.51 -16.78
CA ILE A 256 -13.94 -21.10 -17.81
C ILE A 256 -15.39 -21.41 -17.43
N GLU A 257 -15.66 -22.46 -16.65
CA GLU A 257 -17.02 -22.79 -16.23
C GLU A 257 -17.52 -21.81 -15.16
N SER A 258 -16.64 -21.46 -14.21
CA SER A 258 -16.91 -20.39 -13.25
C SER A 258 -17.19 -19.05 -13.96
N VAL A 259 -16.39 -18.69 -14.98
CA VAL A 259 -16.60 -17.46 -15.76
C VAL A 259 -17.97 -17.46 -16.46
N ARG A 260 -18.35 -18.58 -17.09
CA ARG A 260 -19.66 -18.74 -17.74
C ARG A 260 -20.81 -18.60 -16.74
N GLU A 261 -20.69 -19.24 -15.59
CA GLU A 261 -21.74 -19.20 -14.58
C GLU A 261 -21.91 -17.79 -13.99
N ILE A 262 -20.81 -17.09 -13.69
CA ILE A 262 -20.86 -15.70 -13.23
C ILE A 262 -21.53 -14.81 -14.28
N ALA A 263 -21.12 -14.92 -15.55
CA ALA A 263 -21.70 -14.13 -16.63
C ALA A 263 -23.21 -14.37 -16.78
N ARG A 264 -23.64 -15.64 -16.70
CA ARG A 264 -25.06 -16.04 -16.76
C ARG A 264 -25.85 -15.44 -15.61
N LEU A 265 -25.34 -15.54 -14.37
CA LEU A 265 -25.99 -15.00 -13.17
C LEU A 265 -26.09 -13.47 -13.22
N LEU A 266 -25.01 -12.78 -13.61
CA LEU A 266 -25.00 -11.32 -13.76
C LEU A 266 -25.98 -10.82 -14.82
N LEU A 267 -26.07 -11.54 -15.95
CA LEU A 267 -27.01 -11.21 -17.02
C LEU A 267 -28.44 -11.49 -16.60
N ALA A 268 -28.73 -12.53 -15.81
CA ALA A 268 -30.09 -12.83 -15.33
C ALA A 268 -30.58 -11.85 -14.26
N ALA A 269 -29.68 -11.35 -13.40
CA ALA A 269 -30.02 -10.48 -12.28
C ALA A 269 -30.71 -9.16 -12.70
N GLU A 270 -31.79 -8.81 -12.01
CA GLU A 270 -32.55 -7.59 -12.21
C GLU A 270 -31.86 -6.37 -11.57
N ASN A 271 -31.31 -6.52 -10.37
CA ASN A 271 -30.65 -5.45 -9.61
C ASN A 271 -29.28 -5.85 -9.00
N PRO A 272 -28.32 -6.32 -9.82
CA PRO A 272 -27.01 -6.74 -9.34
C PRO A 272 -26.16 -5.56 -8.88
N ARG A 273 -25.11 -5.84 -8.09
CA ARG A 273 -24.10 -4.88 -7.65
C ARG A 273 -22.70 -5.47 -7.73
N ILE A 274 -21.70 -4.61 -7.92
CA ILE A 274 -20.29 -4.98 -7.78
C ILE A 274 -19.71 -4.27 -6.56
N ASN A 275 -19.14 -5.04 -5.64
CA ASN A 275 -18.31 -4.54 -4.55
C ASN A 275 -16.86 -4.79 -4.88
N THR A 276 -16.02 -3.76 -4.74
CA THR A 276 -14.60 -3.88 -5.06
C THR A 276 -13.78 -3.62 -3.80
N GLY A 277 -12.88 -4.55 -3.46
CA GLY A 277 -11.91 -4.35 -2.40
C GLY A 277 -10.57 -3.91 -2.95
N GLN A 278 -9.73 -4.85 -3.36
CA GLN A 278 -8.34 -4.61 -3.80
C GLN A 278 -8.08 -5.03 -5.25
N VAL A 279 -9.12 -5.00 -6.10
CA VAL A 279 -9.10 -5.50 -7.48
C VAL A 279 -8.33 -4.60 -8.44
N ALA A 280 -8.51 -3.27 -8.37
CA ALA A 280 -7.95 -2.34 -9.35
C ALA A 280 -6.53 -1.91 -8.93
N ARG A 281 -5.59 -2.84 -9.01
CA ARG A 281 -4.18 -2.59 -8.64
C ARG A 281 -3.44 -1.74 -9.66
N THR A 282 -3.91 -1.77 -10.90
CA THR A 282 -3.34 -1.09 -12.05
C THR A 282 -4.41 -0.25 -12.75
N GLN A 283 -3.99 0.75 -13.54
CA GLN A 283 -4.93 1.54 -14.33
C GLN A 283 -5.73 0.66 -15.30
N GLU A 284 -5.08 -0.31 -15.95
CA GLU A 284 -5.75 -1.29 -16.81
C GLU A 284 -6.83 -2.09 -16.06
N GLY A 285 -6.53 -2.52 -14.84
CA GLY A 285 -7.53 -3.19 -13.99
C GLY A 285 -8.73 -2.31 -13.64
N LEU A 286 -8.51 -1.01 -13.42
CA LEU A 286 -9.58 -0.04 -13.21
C LEU A 286 -10.42 0.16 -14.48
N ASP A 287 -9.76 0.24 -15.65
CA ASP A 287 -10.41 0.43 -16.94
C ASP A 287 -11.26 -0.80 -17.32
N LEU A 288 -10.75 -2.02 -17.10
CA LEU A 288 -11.51 -3.27 -17.28
C LEU A 288 -12.74 -3.35 -16.37
N LEU A 289 -12.62 -2.88 -15.12
CA LEU A 289 -13.75 -2.83 -14.19
C LEU A 289 -14.81 -1.82 -14.64
N VAL A 290 -14.39 -0.66 -15.17
CA VAL A 290 -15.31 0.30 -15.80
C VAL A 290 -16.01 -0.33 -17.00
N GLU A 291 -15.26 -1.02 -17.87
CA GLU A 291 -15.83 -1.73 -19.02
C GLU A 291 -16.89 -2.76 -18.61
N LEU A 292 -16.59 -3.61 -17.62
CA LEU A 292 -17.55 -4.59 -17.11
C LEU A 292 -18.81 -3.91 -16.54
N ALA A 293 -18.62 -2.85 -15.75
CA ALA A 293 -19.71 -2.11 -15.13
C ALA A 293 -20.61 -1.43 -16.18
N GLU A 294 -20.03 -0.83 -17.21
CA GLU A 294 -20.75 -0.21 -18.33
C GLU A 294 -21.43 -1.25 -19.22
N LEU A 295 -20.79 -2.40 -19.46
CA LEU A 295 -21.38 -3.47 -20.26
C LEU A 295 -22.65 -4.03 -19.60
N LEU A 296 -22.60 -4.21 -18.28
CA LEU A 296 -23.73 -4.73 -17.50
C LEU A 296 -24.67 -3.62 -16.99
N GLN A 297 -24.27 -2.35 -17.06
CA GLN A 297 -24.97 -1.22 -16.43
C GLN A 297 -25.25 -1.47 -14.93
N VAL A 298 -24.19 -1.75 -14.19
CA VAL A 298 -24.23 -2.20 -12.78
C VAL A 298 -23.52 -1.21 -11.87
N PRO A 299 -24.10 -0.85 -10.71
CA PRO A 299 -23.45 0.05 -9.77
C PRO A 299 -22.23 -0.63 -9.12
N VAL A 300 -21.17 0.17 -8.92
CA VAL A 300 -19.89 -0.27 -8.35
C VAL A 300 -19.55 0.51 -7.09
N ASN A 301 -19.43 -0.20 -5.98
CA ASN A 301 -18.99 0.36 -4.70
C ASN A 301 -17.47 0.17 -4.52
N GLY A 302 -16.68 1.20 -4.84
CA GLY A 302 -15.23 1.03 -4.94
C GLY A 302 -14.31 2.18 -4.55
N VAL A 303 -14.80 3.24 -3.90
CA VAL A 303 -13.98 4.45 -3.61
C VAL A 303 -13.55 4.53 -2.13
N THR A 304 -14.05 3.66 -1.26
CA THR A 304 -13.97 3.87 0.19
C THR A 304 -12.61 3.57 0.80
N ASN A 305 -11.92 2.50 0.36
CA ASN A 305 -10.67 2.05 0.96
C ASN A 305 -9.42 2.30 0.10
N ARG A 306 -9.58 2.40 -1.22
CA ARG A 306 -8.63 2.88 -2.25
C ARG A 306 -9.47 3.20 -3.50
N LEU A 307 -8.92 3.89 -4.49
CA LEU A 307 -9.67 4.16 -5.72
C LEU A 307 -9.72 2.91 -6.61
N ASN A 308 -10.83 2.16 -6.56
CA ASN A 308 -11.11 1.09 -7.50
C ASN A 308 -12.14 1.44 -8.58
N PHE A 309 -12.78 2.60 -8.47
CA PHE A 309 -13.75 3.05 -9.47
C PHE A 309 -13.76 4.57 -9.55
N PRO A 310 -13.93 5.20 -10.73
CA PRO A 310 -13.88 6.65 -10.83
C PRO A 310 -14.95 7.33 -9.97
N SER A 311 -14.56 8.34 -9.17
CA SER A 311 -15.42 8.90 -8.11
C SER A 311 -16.68 9.59 -8.63
N ARG A 312 -16.67 10.05 -9.89
CA ARG A 312 -17.78 10.74 -10.55
C ARG A 312 -18.48 9.90 -11.62
N HIS A 313 -18.13 8.62 -11.74
CA HIS A 313 -18.78 7.76 -12.72
C HIS A 313 -20.27 7.60 -12.39
N PRO A 314 -21.21 7.63 -13.35
CA PRO A 314 -22.64 7.51 -13.08
C PRO A 314 -23.06 6.21 -12.37
N LEU A 315 -22.26 5.15 -12.53
CA LEU A 315 -22.44 3.86 -11.86
C LEU A 315 -21.70 3.77 -10.51
N GLN A 316 -21.03 4.83 -10.05
CA GLN A 316 -20.37 4.81 -8.74
C GLN A 316 -21.42 4.77 -7.61
N GLY A 317 -21.21 3.86 -6.66
CA GLY A 317 -22.03 3.72 -5.45
C GLY A 317 -22.80 2.39 -5.39
N THR A 318 -23.92 2.39 -4.68
CA THR A 318 -24.74 1.19 -4.44
C THR A 318 -25.97 1.11 -5.36
N GLY A 319 -26.17 2.06 -6.27
CA GLY A 319 -27.32 2.09 -7.18
C GLY A 319 -28.65 2.38 -6.47
N THR A 320 -29.71 1.69 -6.89
CA THR A 320 -31.09 1.89 -6.39
C THR A 320 -31.70 0.57 -5.92
N GLY A 321 -32.65 0.60 -4.97
CA GLY A 321 -33.38 -0.59 -4.51
C GLY A 321 -32.55 -1.58 -3.68
N THR A 322 -33.06 -2.80 -3.50
CA THR A 322 -32.38 -3.92 -2.81
C THR A 322 -31.73 -4.82 -3.85
N PRO A 323 -30.47 -5.25 -3.68
CA PRO A 323 -29.82 -6.12 -4.66
C PRO A 323 -30.37 -7.55 -4.61
N ASP A 324 -30.44 -8.19 -5.77
CA ASP A 324 -30.71 -9.62 -5.94
C ASP A 324 -29.42 -10.42 -6.22
N LEU A 325 -28.35 -9.74 -6.63
CA LEU A 325 -27.01 -10.33 -6.77
C LEU A 325 -25.90 -9.37 -6.35
N ILE A 326 -24.87 -9.87 -5.67
CA ILE A 326 -23.65 -9.12 -5.35
C ILE A 326 -22.42 -9.90 -5.83
N LEU A 327 -21.62 -9.27 -6.69
CA LEU A 327 -20.29 -9.75 -7.06
C LEU A 327 -19.22 -9.00 -6.24
N ASN A 328 -18.50 -9.72 -5.38
CA ASN A 328 -17.38 -9.21 -4.61
C ASN A 328 -16.07 -9.51 -5.33
N LEU A 329 -15.28 -8.47 -5.63
CA LEU A 329 -13.98 -8.58 -6.29
C LEU A 329 -12.88 -8.19 -5.30
N GLU A 330 -12.03 -9.16 -4.93
CA GLU A 330 -10.93 -9.00 -3.98
C GLU A 330 -11.37 -8.30 -2.67
N PRO A 331 -12.39 -8.80 -1.95
CA PRO A 331 -12.82 -8.17 -0.70
C PRO A 331 -11.65 -8.03 0.27
N GLY A 332 -11.50 -6.84 0.86
CA GLY A 332 -10.42 -6.52 1.79
C GLY A 332 -10.80 -6.79 3.26
N SER A 333 -9.81 -7.03 4.11
CA SER A 333 -9.99 -7.36 5.56
C SER A 333 -10.80 -6.32 6.36
N ARG A 334 -10.76 -5.03 5.98
CA ARG A 334 -11.56 -3.97 6.63
C ARG A 334 -13.00 -3.89 6.15
N VAL A 335 -13.33 -4.53 5.04
CA VAL A 335 -14.67 -4.55 4.50
C VAL A 335 -15.24 -5.92 4.82
N GLY A 336 -15.92 -5.99 5.97
CA GLY A 336 -16.91 -7.03 6.19
C GLY A 336 -18.02 -6.87 5.15
N THR A 337 -17.81 -7.44 3.96
CA THR A 337 -18.89 -7.68 3.00
C THR A 337 -19.61 -8.99 3.30
N SER A 338 -19.23 -9.72 4.36
CA SER A 338 -20.08 -10.75 4.95
C SER A 338 -21.00 -10.13 6.03
N PRO A 339 -22.32 -10.42 6.02
CA PRO A 339 -23.32 -9.92 6.98
C PRO A 339 -23.05 -10.23 8.47
N SER A 340 -21.99 -10.96 8.80
CA SER A 340 -21.78 -11.58 10.11
C SER A 340 -20.52 -11.13 10.85
N SER A 341 -19.94 -9.95 10.55
CA SER A 341 -18.79 -9.47 11.35
C SER A 341 -19.26 -8.93 12.73
N PRO A 342 -18.81 -9.50 13.87
CA PRO A 342 -19.28 -9.14 15.22
C PRO A 342 -18.77 -7.79 15.75
N ARG A 343 -18.13 -6.95 14.93
CA ARG A 343 -17.60 -5.64 15.36
C ARG A 343 -18.48 -4.44 15.01
N SER A 344 -19.76 -4.66 14.69
CA SER A 344 -20.77 -3.62 14.95
C SER A 344 -21.11 -3.65 16.44
N THR A 345 -20.42 -2.85 17.26
CA THR A 345 -20.89 -2.50 18.61
C THR A 345 -22.09 -1.56 18.58
N GLY A 346 -22.86 -1.54 17.50
CA GLY A 346 -24.05 -0.70 17.34
C GLY A 346 -25.07 -1.38 16.45
N ARG A 347 -25.80 -2.37 17.00
CA ARG A 347 -26.86 -3.16 16.35
C ARG A 347 -26.42 -3.83 15.02
N PRO A 348 -26.78 -5.10 14.76
CA PRO A 348 -26.83 -5.54 13.38
C PRO A 348 -27.78 -4.56 12.67
N SER A 349 -27.29 -3.79 11.70
CA SER A 349 -28.21 -3.20 10.75
C SER A 349 -28.89 -4.39 10.09
N GLN A 350 -30.10 -4.71 10.54
CA GLN A 350 -31.01 -5.60 9.85
C GLN A 350 -31.17 -5.04 8.43
N MET A 351 -30.31 -5.50 7.52
CA MET A 351 -30.69 -5.56 6.11
C MET A 351 -31.55 -6.81 5.98
N PRO A 352 -32.57 -6.77 5.10
CA PRO A 352 -33.57 -7.83 5.07
C PRO A 352 -32.89 -9.14 4.72
N ASP A 353 -33.25 -10.20 5.42
CA ASP A 353 -33.25 -11.55 4.87
C ASP A 353 -34.08 -11.50 3.58
N SER A 354 -33.50 -11.09 2.46
CA SER A 354 -34.11 -11.37 1.19
C SER A 354 -33.72 -12.80 0.90
N GLU A 355 -34.69 -13.72 1.00
CA GLU A 355 -34.55 -15.14 0.64
C GLU A 355 -33.98 -15.38 -0.79
N ASN A 356 -33.77 -14.31 -1.57
CA ASN A 356 -33.34 -14.32 -2.98
C ASN A 356 -32.00 -13.58 -3.29
N LEU A 357 -31.19 -13.17 -2.31
CA LEU A 357 -29.88 -12.56 -2.61
C LEU A 357 -28.84 -13.63 -2.95
N THR A 358 -28.25 -13.56 -4.15
CA THR A 358 -27.09 -14.38 -4.54
C THR A 358 -25.79 -13.61 -4.35
N THR A 359 -24.79 -14.24 -3.74
CA THR A 359 -23.47 -13.67 -3.48
C THR A 359 -22.38 -14.48 -4.17
N ILE A 360 -21.54 -13.80 -4.94
CA ILE A 360 -20.39 -14.38 -5.62
C ILE A 360 -19.14 -13.65 -5.18
N THR A 361 -18.06 -14.36 -4.88
CA THR A 361 -16.78 -13.76 -4.53
C THR A 361 -15.65 -14.33 -5.37
N ILE A 362 -14.85 -13.45 -5.97
CA ILE A 362 -13.58 -13.79 -6.63
C ILE A 362 -12.46 -13.17 -5.81
N SER A 363 -11.55 -13.98 -5.29
CA SER A 363 -10.49 -13.49 -4.40
C SER A 363 -9.23 -14.35 -4.45
N SER A 364 -8.09 -13.69 -4.64
CA SER A 364 -6.77 -14.31 -4.50
C SER A 364 -6.43 -14.61 -3.05
N ALA A 365 -7.16 -14.05 -2.07
CA ALA A 365 -6.92 -14.22 -0.64
C ALA A 365 -6.94 -15.70 -0.18
N GLU A 366 -7.67 -16.56 -0.89
CA GLU A 366 -7.69 -18.01 -0.64
C GLU A 366 -6.31 -18.68 -0.75
N PHE A 367 -5.37 -18.03 -1.44
CA PHE A 367 -3.99 -18.52 -1.59
C PHE A 367 -3.04 -18.07 -0.48
N LEU A 368 -3.48 -17.24 0.48
CA LEU A 368 -2.65 -16.86 1.64
C LEU A 368 -2.80 -17.90 2.76
N ALA A 369 -1.78 -18.74 2.91
CA ALA A 369 -1.64 -19.63 4.07
C ALA A 369 -0.69 -18.98 5.09
N THR A 370 -1.22 -18.27 6.09
CA THR A 370 -0.43 -17.70 7.21
C THR A 370 -1.16 -17.84 8.54
N SER A 371 -0.44 -17.97 9.66
CA SER A 371 -1.03 -18.14 11.00
C SER A 371 -1.74 -16.89 11.51
N ASN A 372 -1.33 -15.68 11.09
CA ASN A 372 -1.96 -14.40 11.47
C ASN A 372 -2.86 -13.86 10.33
N PHE A 373 -3.69 -14.74 9.76
CA PHE A 373 -4.64 -14.38 8.72
C PHE A 373 -5.88 -13.72 9.32
N ASN A 374 -5.77 -12.44 9.68
CA ASN A 374 -6.89 -11.63 10.21
C ASN A 374 -7.86 -11.18 9.09
N VAL A 375 -8.45 -12.15 8.38
CA VAL A 375 -9.68 -11.99 7.60
C VAL A 375 -10.82 -12.74 8.30
N PHE A 376 -10.90 -12.57 9.63
CA PHE A 376 -11.86 -13.27 10.50
C PHE A 376 -11.83 -14.81 10.37
N GLY A 377 -10.73 -15.40 9.88
CA GLY A 377 -10.65 -16.83 9.58
C GLY A 377 -11.46 -17.29 8.35
N ASN A 378 -12.08 -16.37 7.59
CA ASN A 378 -13.05 -16.72 6.54
C ASN A 378 -12.50 -16.53 5.11
N GLY A 379 -11.18 -16.37 4.90
CA GLY A 379 -10.66 -16.28 3.53
C GLY A 379 -11.22 -15.09 2.75
N ALA A 380 -11.89 -15.37 1.64
CA ALA A 380 -12.64 -14.44 0.80
C ALA A 380 -13.98 -13.97 1.41
N GLY A 381 -14.35 -14.47 2.59
CA GLY A 381 -15.64 -14.26 3.24
C GLY A 381 -16.65 -15.35 2.89
N ASN A 382 -17.88 -15.19 3.38
CA ASN A 382 -18.99 -16.10 3.03
C ASN A 382 -19.66 -15.62 1.73
N ALA A 383 -19.86 -16.53 0.79
CA ALA A 383 -20.64 -16.31 -0.42
C ALA A 383 -21.26 -17.63 -0.89
N ASP A 384 -22.32 -17.56 -1.68
CA ASP A 384 -22.95 -18.74 -2.30
C ASP A 384 -21.99 -19.41 -3.31
N LEU A 385 -21.16 -18.59 -3.98
CA LEU A 385 -20.07 -19.05 -4.84
C LEU A 385 -18.76 -18.32 -4.50
N VAL A 386 -17.77 -19.08 -4.04
CA VAL A 386 -16.40 -18.57 -3.79
C VAL A 386 -15.45 -19.15 -4.83
N ILE A 387 -14.75 -18.27 -5.53
CA ILE A 387 -13.77 -18.62 -6.57
C ILE A 387 -12.39 -18.13 -6.13
N ALA A 388 -11.51 -19.09 -5.87
CA ALA A 388 -10.10 -18.83 -5.58
C ALA A 388 -9.38 -18.45 -6.88
N ALA A 389 -9.32 -17.15 -7.17
CA ALA A 389 -8.66 -16.58 -8.34
C ALA A 389 -8.37 -15.10 -8.14
N ASP A 390 -7.43 -14.58 -8.90
CA ASP A 390 -7.21 -13.15 -9.02
C ASP A 390 -8.34 -12.49 -9.82
N ALA A 391 -9.05 -11.55 -9.18
CA ALA A 391 -10.18 -10.89 -9.83
C ALA A 391 -9.77 -10.07 -11.05
N GLN A 392 -8.67 -9.31 -10.97
CA GLN A 392 -8.24 -8.45 -12.09
C GLN A 392 -7.92 -9.29 -13.34
N SER A 393 -7.23 -10.42 -13.17
CA SER A 393 -6.88 -11.34 -14.25
C SER A 393 -8.08 -12.12 -14.80
N THR A 394 -9.18 -12.17 -14.05
CA THR A 394 -10.44 -12.80 -14.45
C THR A 394 -11.31 -11.86 -15.29
N LEU A 395 -11.18 -10.53 -15.13
CA LEU A 395 -12.03 -9.54 -15.79
C LEU A 395 -12.08 -9.69 -17.33
N PRO A 396 -10.97 -9.90 -18.07
CA PRO A 396 -11.02 -9.99 -19.53
C PRO A 396 -11.92 -11.13 -20.03
N ALA A 397 -11.76 -12.33 -19.46
CA ALA A 397 -12.56 -13.50 -19.83
C ALA A 397 -14.04 -13.31 -19.44
N LEU A 398 -14.31 -12.70 -18.29
CA LEU A 398 -15.67 -12.39 -17.86
C LEU A 398 -16.35 -11.37 -18.77
N ILE A 399 -15.65 -10.31 -19.17
CA ILE A 399 -16.17 -9.31 -20.11
C ILE A 399 -16.49 -9.95 -21.46
N GLU A 400 -15.58 -10.77 -22.01
CA GLU A 400 -15.78 -11.47 -23.27
C GLU A 400 -17.00 -12.39 -23.20
N GLU A 401 -17.14 -13.16 -22.12
CA GLU A 401 -18.25 -14.08 -21.93
C GLU A 401 -19.60 -13.35 -21.76
N VAL A 402 -19.62 -12.23 -21.03
CA VAL A 402 -20.81 -11.37 -20.95
C VAL A 402 -21.19 -10.83 -22.34
N ARG A 403 -20.22 -10.39 -23.15
CA ARG A 403 -20.48 -9.93 -24.53
C ARG A 403 -21.06 -11.06 -25.38
N ARG A 404 -20.55 -12.28 -25.24
CA ARG A 404 -20.99 -13.46 -25.99
C ARG A 404 -22.43 -13.86 -25.66
N LEU A 405 -22.82 -13.77 -24.39
CA LEU A 405 -24.16 -14.14 -23.91
C LEU A 405 -25.19 -13.00 -24.03
N MET A 406 -24.75 -11.76 -24.30
CA MET A 406 -25.62 -10.59 -24.38
C MET A 406 -26.58 -10.67 -25.57
N THR A 407 -27.89 -10.57 -25.32
CA THR A 407 -28.91 -10.41 -26.37
C THR A 407 -29.33 -8.95 -26.52
N SER A 408 -29.94 -8.59 -27.65
CA SER A 408 -30.42 -7.22 -27.92
C SER A 408 -31.47 -6.76 -26.91
N ASP A 409 -32.44 -7.61 -26.57
CA ASP A 409 -33.48 -7.31 -25.59
C ASP A 409 -32.88 -7.09 -24.21
N ARG A 410 -31.91 -7.95 -23.82
CA ARG A 410 -31.24 -7.79 -22.54
C ARG A 410 -30.43 -6.52 -22.49
N LYS A 411 -29.69 -6.19 -23.56
CA LYS A 411 -28.96 -4.92 -23.66
C LYS A 411 -29.89 -3.71 -23.46
N ALA A 412 -31.08 -3.70 -24.06
CA ALA A 412 -32.05 -2.63 -23.88
C ALA A 412 -32.52 -2.49 -22.42
N PHE A 413 -32.83 -3.62 -21.75
CA PHE A 413 -33.17 -3.64 -20.33
C PHE A 413 -32.05 -3.07 -19.45
N LEU A 414 -30.80 -3.50 -19.68
CA LEU A 414 -29.64 -3.02 -18.92
C LEU A 414 -29.43 -1.51 -19.12
N GLN A 415 -29.63 -0.98 -20.32
CA GLN A 415 -29.51 0.46 -20.59
C GLN A 415 -30.59 1.29 -19.88
N ASP A 416 -31.82 0.80 -19.78
CA ASP A 416 -32.86 1.45 -18.97
C ASP A 416 -32.47 1.47 -17.47
N ARG A 417 -31.97 0.34 -16.95
CA ARG A 417 -31.43 0.27 -15.58
C ARG A 417 -30.29 1.27 -15.36
N GLY A 418 -29.33 1.30 -16.27
CA GLY A 418 -28.20 2.23 -16.24
C GLY A 418 -28.63 3.70 -16.21
N THR A 419 -29.63 4.05 -17.03
CA THR A 419 -30.22 5.39 -17.07
C THR A 419 -30.86 5.76 -15.73
N LYS A 420 -31.59 4.83 -15.10
CA LYS A 420 -32.18 5.05 -13.77
C LYS A 420 -31.11 5.28 -12.70
N ILE A 421 -30.04 4.48 -12.70
CA ILE A 421 -28.91 4.62 -11.78
C ILE A 421 -28.19 5.95 -11.99
N ALA A 422 -27.86 6.30 -13.23
CA ALA A 422 -27.18 7.55 -13.57
C ALA A 422 -27.98 8.78 -13.13
N ASN A 423 -29.31 8.76 -13.32
CA ASN A 423 -30.20 9.82 -12.85
C ASN A 423 -30.23 9.91 -11.31
N ALA A 424 -30.24 8.78 -10.61
CA ALA A 424 -30.17 8.75 -9.15
C ALA A 424 -28.82 9.29 -8.64
N HIS A 425 -27.71 8.88 -9.26
CA HIS A 425 -26.37 9.36 -8.96
C HIS A 425 -26.27 10.87 -9.16
N LEU A 426 -26.78 11.41 -10.28
CA LEU A 426 -26.78 12.85 -10.55
C LEU A 426 -27.57 13.64 -9.48
N ARG A 427 -28.73 13.13 -9.06
CA ARG A 427 -29.53 13.75 -7.97
C ARG A 427 -28.78 13.73 -6.64
N ALA A 428 -28.21 12.58 -6.27
CA ALA A 428 -27.41 12.44 -5.05
C ALA A 428 -26.22 13.40 -5.08
N ARG A 429 -25.51 13.49 -6.21
CA ARG A 429 -24.38 14.38 -6.39
C ARG A 429 -24.75 15.86 -6.23
N ARG A 430 -25.87 16.30 -6.83
CA ARG A 430 -26.37 17.67 -6.66
C ARG A 430 -26.68 17.97 -5.20
N ARG A 431 -27.30 17.02 -4.49
CA ARG A 431 -27.55 17.12 -3.05
C ARG A 431 -26.25 17.25 -2.26
N THR A 432 -25.26 16.39 -2.51
CA THR A 432 -23.95 16.45 -1.84
C THR A 432 -23.24 17.79 -2.05
N ILE A 433 -23.33 18.39 -3.24
CA ILE A 433 -22.78 19.73 -3.52
C ILE A 433 -23.52 20.81 -2.70
N THR A 434 -24.84 20.70 -2.57
CA THR A 434 -25.62 21.61 -1.72
C THR A 434 -25.27 21.44 -0.25
N ASP A 435 -25.19 20.21 0.24
CA ASP A 435 -24.84 19.88 1.62
C ASP A 435 -23.44 20.38 1.99
N ALA A 436 -22.49 20.34 1.04
CA ALA A 436 -21.15 20.88 1.23
C ALA A 436 -21.13 22.39 1.57
N ARG A 437 -22.18 23.15 1.20
CA ARG A 437 -22.29 24.60 1.50
C ARG A 437 -22.80 24.89 2.91
N TYR A 438 -23.33 23.88 3.61
CA TYR A 438 -23.81 24.07 4.96
C TYR A 438 -22.67 24.48 5.89
N GLY A 439 -22.85 25.59 6.61
CA GLY A 439 -21.82 26.13 7.51
C GLY A 439 -20.53 26.56 6.80
N TRP A 440 -20.58 26.94 5.52
CA TRP A 440 -19.38 27.31 4.74
C TRP A 440 -18.53 28.40 5.41
N ASN A 441 -19.16 29.38 6.03
CA ASN A 441 -18.49 30.50 6.70
C ASN A 441 -18.29 30.27 8.21
N ASN A 442 -18.50 29.06 8.72
CA ASN A 442 -18.34 28.77 10.14
C ASN A 442 -16.86 28.81 10.57
N SER A 443 -16.66 29.03 11.86
CA SER A 443 -15.41 28.79 12.57
C SER A 443 -15.67 27.76 13.67
N PRO A 444 -14.95 26.61 13.71
CA PRO A 444 -13.87 26.20 12.80
C PRO A 444 -14.34 25.90 11.36
N VAL A 445 -13.41 25.91 10.41
CA VAL A 445 -13.68 25.63 8.98
C VAL A 445 -14.30 24.23 8.82
N SER A 446 -15.36 24.12 8.03
CA SER A 446 -16.01 22.85 7.76
C SER A 446 -15.15 21.95 6.84
N LEU A 447 -15.16 20.63 7.08
CA LEU A 447 -14.49 19.65 6.22
C LEU A 447 -14.87 19.74 4.73
N PRO A 448 -16.16 19.93 4.33
CA PRO A 448 -16.50 20.10 2.92
C PRO A 448 -15.85 21.35 2.30
N ARG A 449 -15.78 22.46 3.04
CA ARG A 449 -15.11 23.68 2.57
C ARG A 449 -13.62 23.43 2.37
N LEU A 450 -12.96 22.79 3.33
CA LEU A 450 -11.54 22.46 3.20
C LEU A 450 -11.27 21.64 1.93
N ALA A 451 -12.03 20.57 1.69
CA ALA A 451 -11.88 19.76 0.48
C ALA A 451 -12.19 20.56 -0.80
N ALA A 452 -13.25 21.37 -0.80
CA ALA A 452 -13.65 22.15 -1.97
C ALA A 452 -12.63 23.24 -2.35
N GLU A 453 -12.06 23.94 -1.37
CA GLU A 453 -11.10 25.03 -1.58
C GLU A 453 -9.73 24.50 -2.02
N VAL A 454 -9.34 23.29 -1.62
CA VAL A 454 -8.09 22.66 -2.10
C VAL A 454 -8.19 22.27 -3.58
N TRP A 455 -9.37 21.85 -4.05
CA TRP A 455 -9.54 21.24 -5.38
C TRP A 455 -9.05 22.11 -6.55
N PRO A 456 -9.39 23.41 -6.66
CA PRO A 456 -8.90 24.26 -7.75
C PRO A 456 -7.38 24.34 -7.87
N HIS A 457 -6.65 24.12 -6.78
CA HIS A 457 -5.19 24.21 -6.75
C HIS A 457 -4.49 22.93 -7.19
N ILE A 458 -5.14 21.77 -7.05
CA ILE A 458 -4.53 20.47 -7.33
C ILE A 458 -5.06 19.79 -8.58
N LYS A 459 -6.28 20.14 -9.05
CA LYS A 459 -6.98 19.39 -10.10
C LYS A 459 -6.25 19.23 -11.44
N GLU A 460 -5.35 20.15 -11.77
CA GLU A 460 -4.55 20.14 -13.00
C GLU A 460 -3.15 19.52 -12.81
N LEU A 461 -2.78 19.16 -11.58
CA LEU A 461 -1.51 18.51 -11.26
C LEU A 461 -1.65 16.99 -11.37
N ASP A 462 -0.51 16.29 -11.36
CA ASP A 462 -0.50 14.86 -11.05
C ASP A 462 -0.34 14.71 -9.54
N TRP A 463 -1.42 14.28 -8.87
CA TRP A 463 -1.53 14.30 -7.41
C TRP A 463 -1.98 12.94 -6.88
N SER A 464 -1.66 12.68 -5.62
CA SER A 464 -2.12 11.53 -4.87
C SER A 464 -2.64 11.98 -3.51
N PHE A 465 -3.83 11.54 -3.13
CA PHE A 465 -4.37 11.75 -1.79
C PHE A 465 -3.89 10.61 -0.87
N VAL A 466 -2.96 10.93 0.02
CA VAL A 466 -2.26 10.00 0.93
C VAL A 466 -2.83 10.11 2.34
N SER A 467 -4.12 9.82 2.50
CA SER A 467 -4.78 9.83 3.81
C SER A 467 -6.11 9.08 3.77
N PRO A 468 -6.57 8.44 4.87
CA PRO A 468 -7.93 7.95 4.93
C PRO A 468 -8.95 9.08 4.70
N GLN A 469 -9.76 8.99 3.66
CA GLN A 469 -10.74 10.04 3.31
C GLN A 469 -11.75 10.34 4.43
N ARG A 470 -12.01 9.37 5.33
CA ARG A 470 -12.89 9.55 6.49
C ARG A 470 -12.46 10.68 7.42
N PHE A 471 -11.16 11.01 7.48
CA PHE A 471 -10.66 12.13 8.27
C PHE A 471 -11.08 13.49 7.71
N LEU A 472 -11.43 13.53 6.42
CA LEU A 472 -12.08 14.67 5.76
C LEU A 472 -13.55 14.37 5.42
N GLY A 473 -14.23 13.52 6.21
CA GLY A 473 -15.64 13.21 6.03
C GLY A 473 -16.00 12.63 4.66
N ASN A 474 -15.05 11.99 3.97
CA ASN A 474 -15.14 11.51 2.59
C ASN A 474 -15.42 12.60 1.54
N TRP A 475 -15.35 13.88 1.90
CA TRP A 475 -15.56 14.99 0.96
C TRP A 475 -14.63 14.99 -0.26
N PRO A 476 -13.36 14.54 -0.19
CA PRO A 476 -12.52 14.40 -1.38
C PRO A 476 -13.15 13.54 -2.47
N SER A 477 -13.66 12.33 -2.20
CA SER A 477 -14.30 11.52 -3.25
C SER A 477 -15.61 12.11 -3.75
N HIS A 478 -16.35 12.83 -2.90
CA HIS A 478 -17.58 13.49 -3.29
C HIS A 478 -17.37 14.73 -4.19
N LEU A 479 -16.28 15.46 -3.97
CA LEU A 479 -16.04 16.75 -4.60
C LEU A 479 -14.97 16.71 -5.68
N TRP A 480 -13.95 15.86 -5.56
CA TRP A 480 -12.83 15.79 -6.50
C TRP A 480 -13.12 14.79 -7.61
N ASP A 481 -12.53 15.00 -8.78
CA ASP A 481 -12.61 14.08 -9.91
C ASP A 481 -11.45 13.07 -9.83
N MET A 482 -11.71 11.89 -9.27
CA MET A 482 -10.71 10.84 -9.10
C MET A 482 -10.89 9.78 -10.19
N LYS A 483 -9.88 9.62 -11.06
CA LYS A 483 -9.93 8.70 -12.20
C LYS A 483 -8.74 7.75 -12.28
N LYS A 484 -7.58 8.17 -11.78
CA LYS A 484 -6.37 7.34 -11.79
C LYS A 484 -6.23 6.60 -10.48
N THR A 485 -5.76 5.35 -10.51
CA THR A 485 -5.59 4.51 -9.30
C THR A 485 -4.79 5.21 -8.20
N HIS A 486 -3.79 6.02 -8.56
CA HIS A 486 -2.97 6.76 -7.60
C HIS A 486 -3.60 8.04 -7.05
N HIS A 487 -4.73 8.53 -7.58
CA HIS A 487 -5.41 9.72 -7.02
C HIS A 487 -5.87 9.47 -5.58
N PHE A 488 -6.19 8.21 -5.21
CA PHE A 488 -6.42 7.84 -3.82
C PHE A 488 -5.90 6.44 -3.54
N ILE A 489 -4.76 6.38 -2.86
CA ILE A 489 -4.06 5.12 -2.54
C ILE A 489 -4.59 4.42 -1.29
N GLY A 490 -5.65 4.95 -0.70
CA GLY A 490 -6.28 4.31 0.45
C GLY A 490 -5.66 4.64 1.80
N ALA A 491 -5.90 3.75 2.75
CA ALA A 491 -5.39 3.83 4.11
C ALA A 491 -4.22 2.85 4.35
N HIS A 492 -3.78 2.77 5.60
CA HIS A 492 -2.73 1.89 6.13
C HIS A 492 -3.03 0.37 6.09
N GLY A 493 -4.17 -0.09 5.57
CA GLY A 493 -4.54 -1.52 5.64
C GLY A 493 -5.10 -1.95 7.00
N ALA A 494 -4.28 -2.09 8.04
CA ALA A 494 -4.70 -2.75 9.29
C ALA A 494 -5.35 -1.81 10.31
N GLY A 495 -4.98 -0.55 10.35
CA GLY A 495 -5.42 0.36 11.42
C GLY A 495 -4.29 1.18 12.01
N GLY A 496 -3.04 0.83 11.74
CA GLY A 496 -1.88 1.46 12.36
C GLY A 496 -1.78 2.93 11.96
N MET A 497 -1.85 3.80 12.97
CA MET A 497 -1.55 5.22 12.81
C MET A 497 -0.05 5.41 12.59
N GLY A 498 0.35 6.43 11.81
CA GLY A 498 1.76 6.66 11.43
C GLY A 498 2.06 6.46 9.94
N TYR A 499 1.09 5.97 9.15
CA TYR A 499 1.25 5.73 7.70
C TYR A 499 1.26 6.97 6.80
N GLY A 500 0.46 7.98 7.15
CA GLY A 500 0.11 9.11 6.27
C GLY A 500 1.06 10.28 6.34
#